data_AF-A0A933UTF5-F1
#
_entry.id   AF-A0A933UTF5-F1
#
_cell.length_a   1.000
_cell.length_b   1.000
_cell.length_c   1.000
_cell.angle_alpha   90.00
_cell.angle_beta   90.00
_cell.angle_gamma   90.00
#
_symmetry.space_group_name_H-M   'P 1'
#
loop_
_entity.id
_entity.type
_entity.pdbx_description
1 polymer ?
#
loop_
_entity_poly.entity_id
_entity_poly.type
_entity_poly.pdbx_seq_one_letter_code
_entity_poly.pdbx_strand_id
1 'polypeptide(L)' 'MRLLTWLIGLPLAAVVVAFAVANRDPVVVVPWPLPFEIEMPVYLLALGALALGLLVGMVWGWARGRYGRRAA' A
#
# COMPACT_ATOMS: atom_id res chain seq x y z
N MET A 1 20.07 -5.20 -3.60
CA MET A 1 18.88 -4.52 -3.05
C MET A 1 17.54 -5.10 -3.51
N ARG A 2 17.37 -5.56 -4.76
CA ARG A 2 16.08 -6.13 -5.25
C ARG A 2 15.54 -7.30 -4.41
N LEU A 3 16.41 -8.20 -3.95
CA LEU A 3 16.00 -9.36 -3.15
C LEU A 3 15.46 -8.95 -1.77
N LEU A 4 16.08 -7.96 -1.12
CA LEU A 4 15.65 -7.45 0.19
C LEU A 4 14.29 -6.75 0.10
N THR A 5 14.03 -6.02 -0.99
CA THR A 5 12.72 -5.40 -1.24
C THR A 5 11.62 -6.46 -1.41
N TRP A 6 11.92 -7.57 -2.10
CA TRP A 6 10.98 -8.69 -2.23
C TRP A 6 10.79 -9.46 -0.93
N LEU A 7 11.86 -9.64 -0.15
CA LEU A 7 11.84 -10.33 1.14
C LEU A 7 10.99 -9.60 2.18
N ILE A 8 10.87 -8.28 2.09
CA ILE A 8 10.05 -7.48 3.01
C ILE A 8 8.66 -7.21 2.44
N GLY A 9 8.58 -6.88 1.14
CA GLY A 9 7.32 -6.50 0.49
C GLY A 9 6.32 -7.66 0.42
N LEU A 10 6.79 -8.88 0.13
CA LEU A 10 5.91 -10.03 -0.03
C LEU A 10 5.31 -10.51 1.30
N PRO A 11 6.08 -10.66 2.40
CA PRO A 11 5.51 -10.94 3.72
C PRO A 11 4.60 -9.82 4.21
N LEU A 12 4.96 -8.55 3.98
CA LEU A 12 4.10 -7.42 4.34
C LEU A 12 2.75 -7.51 3.63
N ALA A 13 2.75 -7.74 2.31
CA ALA A 13 1.53 -7.92 1.55
C ALA A 13 0.70 -9.11 2.07
N ALA A 14 1.35 -10.24 2.39
CA ALA A 14 0.66 -11.41 2.94
C ALA A 14 -0.01 -11.09 4.29
N VAL A 15 0.66 -10.37 5.19
CA VAL A 15 0.09 -9.94 6.48
C VAL A 15 -1.11 -9.01 6.27
N VAL A 16 -1.00 -8.03 5.37
CA VAL A 16 -2.11 -7.10 5.06
C VAL A 16 -3.32 -7.86 4.50
N VAL A 17 -3.10 -8.82 3.60
CA VAL A 17 -4.17 -9.65 3.04
C VAL A 17 -4.81 -10.53 4.12
N ALA A 18 -4.00 -11.19 4.95
CA ALA A 18 -4.52 -12.01 6.05
C ALA A 18 -5.35 -11.18 7.04
N PHE A 19 -4.86 -9.98 7.40
CA PHE A 19 -5.60 -9.03 8.24
C PHE A 19 -6.93 -8.62 7.61
N ALA A 20 -6.94 -8.31 6.31
CA ALA A 20 -8.14 -7.93 5.56
C ALA A 20 -9.18 -9.07 5.49
N VAL A 21 -8.72 -10.32 5.33
CA VAL A 21 -9.62 -11.49 5.27
C VAL A 21 -10.19 -11.81 6.66
N ALA A 22 -9.35 -11.74 7.70
CA ALA A 22 -9.78 -12.01 9.07
C ALA A 22 -10.70 -10.92 9.63
N ASN A 23 -10.51 -9.67 9.23
CA ASN A 23 -11.28 -8.50 9.68
C ASN A 23 -12.05 -7.94 8.49
N ARG A 24 -13.17 -8.59 8.14
CA ARG A 24 -14.04 -8.17 7.04
C ARG A 24 -15.21 -7.28 7.49
N ASP A 25 -15.33 -7.08 8.80
CA ASP A 25 -16.41 -6.29 9.38
C ASP A 25 -16.30 -4.82 8.93
N PRO A 26 -17.45 -4.13 8.79
CA PRO A 26 -17.46 -2.71 8.49
C PRO A 26 -16.85 -1.92 9.65
N VAL A 27 -16.01 -0.94 9.31
CA VAL A 27 -15.43 0.01 10.28
C VAL A 27 -15.80 1.42 9.88
N VAL A 28 -16.02 2.27 10.88
CA VAL A 28 -16.23 3.71 10.68
C VAL A 28 -14.86 4.36 10.51
N VAL A 29 -14.65 4.99 9.36
CA VAL A 29 -13.44 5.77 9.07
C VAL A 29 -13.80 7.25 9.13
N VAL A 30 -12.99 8.01 9.87
CA VAL A 30 -13.06 9.48 9.91
C VAL A 30 -11.77 10.02 9.30
N PRO A 31 -11.76 10.37 8.00
CA PRO A 31 -10.56 10.88 7.35
C PRO A 31 -10.24 12.28 7.85
N TRP A 32 -9.18 12.40 8.63
CA TRP A 32 -8.69 13.71 9.05
C TRP A 32 -8.16 14.50 7.84
N PRO A 33 -8.45 15.81 7.69
CA PRO A 33 -9.17 16.72 8.58
C PRO A 33 -10.68 16.86 8.27
N LEU A 34 -11.23 16.00 7.41
CA LEU A 34 -12.58 16.15 6.92
C LEU A 34 -13.62 15.62 7.93
N PRO A 35 -14.74 16.33 8.14
CA PRO A 35 -15.76 15.95 9.13
C PRO A 35 -16.79 14.98 8.55
N PHE A 36 -16.34 13.91 7.88
CA PHE A 36 -17.23 12.88 7.35
C PHE A 36 -16.89 11.51 7.93
N GLU A 37 -17.94 10.74 8.18
CA GLU A 37 -17.88 9.36 8.62
C GLU A 37 -18.23 8.45 7.44
N ILE A 38 -17.33 7.53 7.10
CA ILE A 38 -17.57 6.54 6.05
C ILE A 38 -17.49 5.16 6.67
N GLU A 39 -18.61 4.44 6.65
CA GLU A 39 -18.63 3.02 6.95
C GLU A 39 -18.17 2.23 5.73
N MET A 40 -17.06 1.52 5.89
CA MET A 40 -16.56 0.62 4.85
C MET A 40 -15.92 -0.63 5.46
N PRO A 41 -15.98 -1.77 4.77
CA PRO A 41 -15.23 -2.96 5.20
C PRO A 41 -13.74 -2.67 5.32
N VAL A 42 -13.11 -3.17 6.39
CA VAL A 42 -11.67 -2.97 6.67
C VAL A 42 -10.78 -3.45 5.52
N TYR A 43 -11.20 -4.46 4.76
CA TYR A 43 -10.42 -4.94 3.61
C TYR A 43 -10.21 -3.85 2.54
N LEU A 44 -11.14 -2.91 2.36
CA LEU A 44 -10.98 -1.82 1.39
C LEU A 44 -9.88 -0.84 1.82
N LEU A 45 -9.81 -0.53 3.12
CA LEU A 45 -8.74 0.30 3.68
C LEU A 45 -7.38 -0.39 3.54
N ALA A 46 -7.30 -1.65 3.96
CA ALA A 46 -6.05 -2.41 3.98
C ALA A 46 -5.49 -2.60 2.57
N LEU A 47 -6.33 -3.07 1.64
CA LEU A 47 -5.92 -3.29 0.25
C LEU A 47 -5.71 -1.97 -0.50
N GLY A 48 -6.51 -0.94 -0.22
CA GLY A 48 -6.36 0.40 -0.80
C GLY A 48 -5.02 1.04 -0.40
N ALA A 49 -4.67 0.98 0.88
CA ALA A 49 -3.39 1.46 1.37
C ALA A 49 -2.20 0.70 0.76
N LEU A 50 -2.30 -0.64 0.66
CA LEU A 50 -1.31 -1.47 -0.01
C LEU A 50 -1.14 -1.06 -1.48
N ALA A 51 -2.24 -0.92 -2.21
CA ALA A 51 -2.24 -0.53 -3.61
C ALA A 51 -1.61 0.86 -3.81
N LEU A 52 -1.97 1.84 -2.98
CA LEU A 52 -1.37 3.18 -3.00
C LEU A 52 0.13 3.12 -2.73
N GLY A 53 0.57 2.36 -1.73
CA GLY A 53 1.99 2.17 -1.45
C GLY A 53 2.76 1.55 -2.63
N LEU A 54 2.17 0.57 -3.30
CA LEU A 54 2.75 -0.05 -4.51
C LEU A 54 2.81 0.93 -5.68
N LEU A 55 1.76 1.71 -5.92
CA LEU A 55 1.72 2.72 -6.98
C LEU A 55 2.78 3.80 -6.75
N VAL A 56 2.89 4.33 -5.52
CA VAL A 56 3.91 5.30 -5.14
C VAL A 56 5.31 4.70 -5.33
N GLY A 57 5.53 3.47 -4.86
CA GLY A 57 6.80 2.76 -5.05
C GLY A 57 7.17 2.56 -6.53
N MET A 58 6.19 2.22 -7.37
CA MET A 58 6.38 2.06 -8.81
C MET A 58 6.75 3.37 -9.49
N VAL A 59 6.01 4.46 -9.22
CA VAL A 59 6.27 5.80 -9.76
C VAL A 59 7.66 6.28 -9.34
N TRP A 60 8.02 6.12 -8.07
CA TRP A 60 9.32 6.51 -7.54
C TRP A 60 10.47 5.70 -8.15
N GLY A 61 10.27 4.39 -8.31
CA GLY A 61 11.21 3.50 -8.97
C GLY A 61 11.46 3.89 -10.44
N TRP A 62 10.40 4.22 -11.17
CA TRP A 62 10.48 4.72 -12.54
C TRP A 62 11.19 6.07 -12.64
N ALA A 63 10.88 7.01 -11.74
CA ALA A 63 11.54 8.31 -11.69
C ALA A 63 13.06 8.16 -11.50
N ARG A 64 13.48 7.34 -10.53
CA ARG A 64 14.91 7.06 -10.28
C ARG A 64 15.61 6.31 -11.44
N GLY A 65 14.92 5.37 -12.08
CA GLY A 65 15.43 4.64 -13.24
C GLY A 65 15.63 5.51 -14.49
N ARG A 66 15.01 6.70 -14.56
CA ARG A 66 15.21 7.69 -15.63
C ARG A 66 16.50 8.49 -15.47
N TYR A 67 16.95 8.77 -14.24
CA TYR A 67 18.20 9.50 -13.97
C TYR A 67 19.44 8.60 -14.00
N GLY A 68 19.30 7.29 -13.74
CA GLY A 68 20.42 6.33 -13.77
C GLY A 68 20.95 5.95 -15.16
N ARG A 69 20.32 6.41 -16.25
CA ARG A 69 20.75 6.15 -17.64
C ARG A 69 21.50 7.31 -18.30
N ARG A 70 21.75 8.42 -17.60
CA ARG A 70 22.58 9.54 -18.10
C ARG A 70 23.99 9.58 -17.51
N ALA A 71 24.35 8.62 -16.67
CA ALA A 71 25.67 8.51 -16.05
C ALA A 71 26.43 7.23 -16.45
N ALA A 72 26.01 6.58 -17.54
CA ALA A 72 26.72 5.46 -18.18
C ALA A 72 27.08 5.86 -19.61
#